data_AF-A0A127A357-F1
#
_entry.id   AF-A0A127A357-F1
#
_cell.length_a   1.000
_cell.length_b   1.000
_cell.length_c   1.000
_cell.angle_alpha   90.00
_cell.angle_beta   90.00
_cell.angle_gamma   90.00
#
_symmetry.space_group_name_H-M   'P 1'
#
loop_
_entity.id
_entity.type
_entity.pdbx_description
1 polymer ?
#
loop_
_entity_poly.entity_id
_entity_poly.type
_entity_poly.pdbx_seq_one_letter_code
_entity_poly.pdbx_strand_id
1 'polypeptide(L)'
;MAYSFQVVIDSRDPHAQADWWAETLGWTVEPSDEDFIRRMIAEGYATEAETTTHHGVLVWASAQAICPPDQVGDRGRQRFLFQAVPEDKTVKNRVH
;
A
#
# COMPACT_ATOMS: atom_id res chain seq x y z
N MET A 1 -19.67 6.73 -17.95
CA MET A 1 -19.14 5.55 -17.25
C MET A 1 -17.81 5.94 -16.64
N ALA A 2 -17.66 5.77 -15.32
CA ALA A 2 -16.36 5.86 -14.68
C ALA A 2 -15.74 4.46 -14.65
N TYR A 3 -14.50 4.31 -15.10
CA TYR A 3 -13.77 3.06 -14.99
C TYR A 3 -13.12 2.99 -13.62
N SER A 4 -13.24 1.83 -12.95
CA SER A 4 -12.37 1.50 -11.82
C SER A 4 -10.99 1.18 -12.37
N PHE A 5 -9.95 1.81 -11.85
CA PHE A 5 -8.58 1.58 -12.28
C PHE A 5 -7.66 1.51 -11.08
N GLN A 6 -6.55 0.82 -11.26
CA GLN A 6 -5.46 0.79 -10.32
C GLN A 6 -4.20 1.17 -11.06
N VAL A 7 -3.38 2.00 -10.42
CA VAL A 7 -2.02 2.27 -10.88
C VAL A 7 -1.06 1.72 -9.85
N VAL A 8 -0.06 0.94 -10.30
CA VAL A 8 1.04 0.48 -9.44
C VAL A 8 2.26 1.33 -9.72
N ILE A 9 2.90 1.81 -8.65
CA ILE A 9 4.06 2.70 -8.70
C ILE A 9 5.19 2.07 -7.88
N ASP A 10 6.31 1.80 -8.54
CA ASP A 10 7.52 1.35 -7.84
C ASP A 10 8.04 2.44 -6.89
N SER A 11 8.27 2.08 -5.64
CA SER A 11 8.77 2.95 -4.57
C SER A 11 9.88 2.27 -3.78
N ARG A 12 10.77 3.07 -3.19
CA ARG A 12 11.71 2.60 -2.16
C ARG A 12 11.05 2.56 -0.78
N ASP A 13 10.13 3.49 -0.53
CA ASP A 13 9.39 3.63 0.72
C ASP A 13 7.89 3.75 0.37
N PRO A 14 7.15 2.63 0.34
CA PRO A 14 5.74 2.64 -0.02
C PRO A 14 4.88 3.47 0.93
N HIS A 15 5.17 3.40 2.23
CA HIS A 15 4.35 4.04 3.26
C HIS A 15 4.51 5.55 3.23
N ALA A 16 5.75 6.07 3.13
CA ALA A 16 5.97 7.51 3.01
C ALA A 16 5.39 8.10 1.71
N GLN A 17 5.46 7.35 0.59
CA GLN A 17 4.80 7.79 -0.65
C GLN A 17 3.28 7.81 -0.50
N ALA A 18 2.69 6.78 0.10
CA ALA A 18 1.26 6.71 0.32
C ALA A 18 0.77 7.86 1.19
N ASP A 19 1.44 8.17 2.30
CA ASP A 19 1.07 9.29 3.17
C ASP A 19 1.08 10.61 2.40
N TRP A 20 2.17 10.87 1.67
CA TRP A 20 2.34 12.12 0.92
C TRP A 20 1.26 12.27 -0.16
N TRP A 21 0.97 11.20 -0.92
CA TRP A 21 -0.04 11.25 -1.97
C TRP A 21 -1.47 11.27 -1.43
N ALA A 22 -1.74 10.58 -0.33
CA ALA A 22 -3.04 10.66 0.36
C ALA A 22 -3.31 12.09 0.79
N GLU A 23 -2.35 12.75 1.45
CA GLU A 23 -2.47 14.16 1.83
C GLU A 23 -2.66 15.06 0.59
N THR A 24 -1.82 14.90 -0.42
CA THR A 24 -1.82 15.74 -1.63
C THR A 24 -3.12 15.66 -2.42
N LEU A 25 -3.74 14.48 -2.47
CA LEU A 25 -4.98 14.25 -3.23
C LEU A 25 -6.24 14.38 -2.37
N GLY A 26 -6.12 14.55 -1.05
CA GLY A 26 -7.23 14.42 -0.12
C GLY A 26 -7.83 13.00 -0.10
N TRP A 27 -6.99 12.01 -0.42
CA TRP A 27 -7.34 10.58 -0.41
C TRP A 27 -7.01 9.96 0.95
N THR A 28 -7.47 8.73 1.15
CA THR A 28 -7.21 7.98 2.37
C THR A 28 -6.23 6.85 2.09
N VAL A 29 -5.25 6.71 2.98
CA VAL A 29 -4.40 5.52 3.04
C VAL A 29 -5.27 4.31 3.38
N GLU A 30 -5.18 3.23 2.58
CA GLU A 30 -5.98 2.03 2.83
C GLU A 30 -5.64 1.48 4.23
N PRO A 31 -6.67 1.17 5.06
CA PRO A 31 -6.45 0.69 6.42
C PRO A 31 -5.81 -0.69 6.41
N SER A 32 -4.94 -0.93 7.39
CA SER A 32 -4.36 -2.25 7.64
C SER A 32 -5.28 -3.10 8.50
N ASP A 33 -5.25 -4.41 8.29
CA ASP A 33 -5.92 -5.41 9.13
C ASP A 33 -4.85 -6.16 9.93
N GLU A 34 -4.55 -5.66 11.14
CA GLU A 34 -3.48 -6.20 11.98
C GLU A 34 -3.75 -7.64 12.41
N ASP A 35 -5.02 -7.98 12.69
CA ASP A 35 -5.41 -9.32 13.11
C ASP A 35 -5.20 -10.33 11.97
N PHE A 36 -5.51 -9.92 10.73
CA PHE A 36 -5.20 -10.71 9.55
C PHE A 36 -3.69 -10.95 9.41
N ILE A 37 -2.87 -9.89 9.52
CA ILE A 37 -1.41 -10.00 9.40
C ILE A 37 -0.85 -10.95 10.47
N ARG A 38 -1.24 -10.75 11.73
CA ARG A 38 -0.79 -11.59 12.86
C ARG A 38 -1.18 -13.05 12.66
N ARG A 39 -2.38 -13.32 12.15
CA ARG A 39 -2.81 -14.68 11.81
C ARG A 39 -1.96 -15.31 10.70
N MET A 40 -1.67 -14.57 9.62
CA MET A 40 -0.81 -15.08 8.54
C MET A 40 0.58 -15.47 9.03
N ILE A 41 1.14 -14.71 9.97
CA ILE A 41 2.41 -15.07 10.63
C ILE A 41 2.25 -16.30 11.51
N ALA A 42 1.23 -16.34 12.37
CA ALA A 42 1.00 -17.44 13.30
C ALA A 42 0.76 -18.79 12.59
N GLU A 43 0.12 -18.75 11.43
CA GLU A 43 -0.16 -19.93 10.59
C GLU A 43 1.02 -20.29 9.66
N GLY A 44 2.10 -19.49 9.65
CA GLY A 44 3.30 -19.75 8.85
C GLY A 44 3.18 -19.40 7.36
N TYR A 45 2.17 -18.61 6.98
CA TYR A 45 1.99 -18.11 5.60
C TYR A 45 2.84 -16.87 5.31
N ALA A 46 3.30 -16.17 6.36
CA ALA A 46 4.18 -15.03 6.28
C ALA A 46 5.16 -15.02 7.46
N THR A 47 6.15 -14.15 7.40
CA THR A 47 7.16 -13.94 8.43
C THR A 47 7.08 -12.52 9.00
N GLU A 48 7.58 -12.33 10.22
CA GLU A 48 7.66 -10.99 10.82
C GLU A 48 8.50 -10.02 9.97
N ALA A 49 9.50 -10.53 9.26
CA ALA A 49 10.36 -9.74 8.37
C ALA A 49 9.63 -9.17 7.14
N GLU A 50 8.46 -9.71 6.79
CA GLU A 50 7.60 -9.18 5.71
C GLU A 50 6.66 -8.08 6.19
N THR A 51 6.72 -7.73 7.48
CA THR A 51 5.92 -6.68 8.11
C THR A 51 6.77 -5.56 8.65
N THR A 52 6.14 -4.43 8.91
CA THR A 52 6.74 -3.31 9.63
C THR A 52 5.66 -2.59 10.45
N THR A 53 6.07 -1.61 11.25
CA THR A 53 5.14 -0.70 11.92
C THR A 53 5.21 0.66 11.26
N HIS A 54 4.07 1.18 10.82
CA HIS A 54 3.93 2.52 10.27
C HIS A 54 2.87 3.28 11.06
N HIS A 55 3.23 4.44 11.62
CA HIS A 55 2.35 5.23 12.49
C HIS A 55 1.68 4.42 13.63
N GLY A 56 2.41 3.45 14.19
CA GLY A 56 1.92 2.59 15.28
C GLY A 56 1.01 1.44 14.86
N VAL A 57 0.78 1.27 13.55
CA VAL A 57 -0.05 0.20 12.99
C VAL A 57 0.85 -0.85 12.33
N LEU A 58 0.55 -2.13 12.57
CA LEU A 58 1.21 -3.25 11.86
C LEU A 58 0.75 -3.28 10.39
N VAL A 59 1.71 -3.27 9.47
CA VAL A 59 1.48 -3.23 8.02
C VAL A 59 2.40 -4.22 7.30
N TRP A 60 2.03 -4.61 6.09
CA TRP A 60 2.95 -5.28 5.18
C TRP A 60 4.05 -4.32 4.73
N ALA A 61 5.32 -4.71 4.84
CA ALA A 61 6.45 -3.86 4.49
C ALA A 61 6.59 -3.62 2.98
N SER A 62 5.99 -4.48 2.17
CA SER A 62 6.20 -4.53 0.72
C SER A 62 5.38 -3.51 -0.07
N ALA A 63 4.28 -2.98 0.48
CA ALA A 63 3.42 -2.07 -0.27
C ALA A 63 2.48 -1.26 0.62
N GLN A 64 2.01 -0.12 0.08
CA GLN A 64 0.91 0.62 0.66
C GLN A 64 0.03 1.25 -0.41
N ALA A 65 -1.28 1.24 -0.19
CA ALA A 65 -2.26 1.78 -1.14
C ALA A 65 -2.97 3.02 -0.59
N ILE A 66 -3.47 3.85 -1.51
CA ILE A 66 -4.39 4.94 -1.23
C ILE A 66 -5.61 4.84 -2.15
N CYS A 67 -6.77 5.29 -1.65
CA CYS A 67 -8.02 5.36 -2.41
C CYS A 67 -8.84 6.58 -1.98
N PRO A 68 -9.85 7.01 -2.78
CA PRO A 68 -10.78 8.04 -2.34
C PRO A 68 -11.48 7.67 -1.03
N PRO A 69 -11.75 8.64 -0.13
CA PRO A 69 -12.31 8.35 1.19
C PRO A 69 -13.66 7.62 1.16
N ASP A 70 -14.48 7.86 0.13
CA ASP A 70 -15.79 7.26 -0.07
C ASP A 70 -15.73 5.83 -0.65
N GLN A 71 -14.54 5.32 -0.97
CA GLN A 71 -14.33 4.02 -1.60
C GLN A 71 -13.55 3.03 -0.71
N VAL A 72 -13.24 3.41 0.53
CA VAL A 72 -12.54 2.55 1.47
C VAL A 72 -13.33 1.25 1.68
N GLY A 73 -12.67 0.11 1.46
CA GLY A 73 -13.29 -1.23 1.58
C GLY A 73 -14.04 -1.71 0.33
N ASP A 74 -14.32 -0.86 -0.65
CA ASP A 74 -14.95 -1.26 -1.91
C ASP A 74 -13.98 -2.06 -2.78
N ARG A 75 -14.42 -3.19 -3.34
CA ARG A 75 -13.64 -4.00 -4.29
C ARG A 75 -13.38 -3.28 -5.61
N GLY A 76 -14.26 -2.37 -6.01
CA GLY A 76 -14.16 -1.60 -7.25
C GLY A 76 -13.44 -0.26 -7.11
N ARG A 77 -12.81 0.01 -5.96
CA ARG A 77 -12.16 1.29 -5.67
C ARG A 77 -11.07 1.62 -6.68
N GLN A 78 -10.99 2.89 -7.06
CA GLN A 78 -9.82 3.40 -7.74
C GLN A 78 -8.67 3.54 -6.74
N ARG A 79 -7.46 3.11 -7.10
CA ARG A 79 -6.35 3.11 -6.15
C ARG A 79 -5.00 3.37 -6.80
N PHE A 80 -4.13 4.00 -6.03
CA PHE A 80 -2.69 3.93 -6.27
C PHE A 80 -2.08 2.95 -5.29
N LEU A 81 -1.27 2.02 -5.79
CA LEU A 81 -0.50 1.08 -4.99
C LEU A 81 0.98 1.42 -5.15
N PHE A 82 1.61 1.82 -4.06
CA PHE A 82 3.06 1.96 -4.00
C PHE A 82 3.65 0.61 -3.61
N GLN A 83 4.58 0.10 -4.42
CA GLN A 83 5.18 -1.22 -4.22
C GLN A 83 6.69 -1.08 -4.02
N ALA A 84 7.21 -1.69 -2.96
CA ALA A 84 8.63 -1.78 -2.70
C ALA A 84 9.30 -2.61 -3.80
N VAL A 85 10.37 -2.08 -4.38
CA VAL A 85 11.25 -2.83 -5.28
C VAL A 85 12.68 -2.82 -4.74
N PRO A 86 13.40 -3.95 -4.81
CA PRO A 86 14.74 -4.06 -4.24
C PRO A 86 15.80 -3.29 -5.06
N GLU A 87 15.53 -3.00 -6.32
CA GLU A 87 16.47 -2.30 -7.19
C GLU A 87 16.46 -0.79 -6.93
N ASP A 88 17.62 -0.23 -6.55
CA ASP A 88 17.83 1.21 -6.59
C ASP A 88 17.62 1.74 -8.02
N LYS A 89 17.05 2.94 -8.12
CA LYS A 89 16.68 3.52 -9.42
C LYS A 89 17.91 3.71 -10.31
N THR A 90 17.89 3.04 -11.47
CA THR A 90 18.86 3.26 -12.55
C THR A 90 18.23 3.96 -13.77
N VAL A 91 16.89 4.04 -13.84
CA VAL A 91 16.09 4.64 -14.93
C VAL A 91 14.78 5.26 -14.40
N LYS A 92 13.86 5.67 -15.29
CA LYS A 92 12.53 6.21 -14.97
C LYS A 92 11.67 5.21 -14.18
N ASN A 93 10.78 5.71 -13.30
CA ASN A 93 9.83 4.89 -12.54
C ASN A 93 9.00 3.97 -13.47
N ARG A 94 8.83 2.72 -13.05
CA ARG A 94 7.86 1.81 -13.67
C ARG A 94 6.49 2.11 -13.10
N VAL A 95 5.52 2.21 -14.01
CA VAL A 95 4.12 2.48 -13.71
C VAL A 95 3.32 1.47 -14.51
N HIS A 96 2.45 0.73 -13.83
CA HIS A 96 1.64 -0.34 -14.40
C HIS A 96 0.15 -0.06 -14.21
#